data_AF-A0A0M8YDL7-F1
#
_entry.id   AF-A0A0M8YDL7-F1
#
_cell.length_a   1.000
_cell.length_b   1.000
_cell.length_c   1.000
_cell.angle_alpha   90.00
_cell.angle_beta   90.00
_cell.angle_gamma   90.00
#
_symmetry.space_group_name_H-M   'P 1'
#
loop_
_entity.id
_entity.type
_entity.pdbx_description
1 polymer ?
#
loop_
_entity_poly.entity_id
_entity_poly.type
_entity_poly.pdbx_seq_one_letter_code
_entity_poly.pdbx_strand_id
1 'polypeptide(L)'
;MSVSARRDPRGLYVGLLGQFVVEVDGVPLRLRGDKRRTVLATLLLRAGQTVPADHLVARVWGTPAGQVNRSALQVHVARARAIFDDHWGRPLIHGGDGGYRVDLAEGESDLLAFRALVAAAGEADSRGDPARHADLLLRALRLWRGPVLADVPSPLLHERDVPPLHEELLRAAEAGCEAALALGEHARAAEHIGPLVADHPERESLIRLQMIALHRSGRPSEALRLYARTRDVLAERLGTDPGLDLQETFHALLRGDLDRPARVPRQRVEPAPAAARAARPAAPVPLPSTTPAELPAAPAVLVGRGAHLAELDRLVGPAGPVPGNVLVRGAAGTGSSALALAWAHTATPHFPDGQVYVNLRRDDGTPRDPAEVLRRLVRSLSGGRDGIDDLSVDESAARARSLLARRRVLLVLDNAVSTRQVRPLLPGCPECAAVVTSRYWLTDLLVRDGVRALPVGALTADDAVVLLRSLLGEGRCTEAALRRVAHLTGCLPLPLRMAVAWLDTHPARSGSDLVRRLEGVDPARCGTPTARMAAVLHAGPEDVRHGRGEVPTGRVPPDPSLGDGSFVRLSPG
;
A
#
# COMPACT_ATOMS: atom_id res chain seq x y z
N MET A 1 -7.84 16.21 -25.99
CA MET A 1 -7.13 16.99 -27.04
C MET A 1 -5.69 16.51 -27.11
N SER A 2 -5.27 16.04 -28.28
CA SER A 2 -3.98 15.38 -28.53
C SER A 2 -2.82 16.37 -28.36
N VAL A 3 -2.03 16.23 -27.28
CA VAL A 3 -0.81 17.02 -27.13
C VAL A 3 0.28 16.30 -27.90
N SER A 4 0.37 16.68 -29.18
CA SER A 4 1.57 16.51 -29.99
C SER A 4 2.68 17.28 -29.29
N ALA A 5 3.58 16.57 -28.60
CA ALA A 5 4.88 17.13 -28.26
C ALA A 5 5.48 17.68 -29.57
N ARG A 6 5.93 18.94 -29.57
CA ARG A 6 6.44 19.61 -30.77
C ARG A 6 7.52 18.74 -31.43
N ARG A 7 7.12 18.05 -32.51
CA ARG A 7 7.98 17.24 -33.36
C ARG A 7 8.82 18.19 -34.20
N ASP A 8 10.13 18.00 -34.20
CA ASP A 8 10.97 18.60 -35.22
C ASP A 8 10.65 17.88 -36.55
N PRO A 9 10.12 18.57 -37.59
CA PRO A 9 9.71 17.93 -38.84
C PRO A 9 10.87 17.42 -39.71
N ARG A 10 12.12 17.50 -39.24
CA ARG A 10 13.33 17.06 -39.95
C ARG A 10 14.25 16.23 -39.04
N GLY A 11 13.79 15.03 -38.68
CA GLY A 11 14.33 14.25 -37.56
C GLY A 11 14.10 12.75 -37.71
N LEU A 12 15.06 11.94 -37.25
CA LEU A 12 14.82 10.53 -36.93
C LEU A 12 13.96 10.49 -35.67
N TYR A 13 12.89 9.69 -35.69
CA TYR A 13 12.09 9.42 -34.51
C TYR A 13 11.91 7.92 -34.32
N VAL A 14 12.14 7.46 -33.10
CA VAL A 14 12.02 6.06 -32.69
C VAL A 14 11.02 5.96 -31.56
N GLY A 15 9.96 5.19 -31.79
CA GLY A 15 8.95 4.86 -30.81
C GLY A 15 9.14 3.45 -30.26
N LEU A 16 9.48 3.31 -28.98
CA LEU A 16 9.64 2.05 -28.26
C LEU A 16 8.54 1.82 -27.21
N LEU A 17 7.94 2.89 -26.67
CA LEU A 17 6.94 2.86 -25.59
C LEU A 17 5.53 2.57 -26.13
N GLY A 18 5.39 1.50 -26.90
CA GLY A 18 4.17 1.09 -27.59
C GLY A 18 4.53 0.20 -28.78
N GLN A 19 3.73 0.27 -29.85
CA GLN A 19 4.16 -0.31 -31.13
C GLN A 19 5.49 0.29 -31.60
N PHE A 20 6.37 -0.58 -32.11
CA PHE A 20 7.70 -0.24 -32.56
C PHE A 20 7.63 0.53 -33.87
N VAL A 21 7.96 1.82 -33.78
CA VAL A 21 7.89 2.77 -34.88
C VAL A 21 9.27 3.37 -35.11
N VAL A 22 9.63 3.51 -36.38
CA VAL A 22 10.78 4.31 -36.81
C VAL A 22 10.26 5.23 -37.90
N GLU A 23 10.44 6.53 -37.73
CA GLU A 23 10.05 7.57 -38.68
C GLU A 23 11.28 8.39 -39.05
N VAL A 24 11.36 8.78 -40.31
CA VAL A 24 12.35 9.74 -40.81
C VAL A 24 11.58 10.88 -41.45
N ASP A 25 11.81 12.11 -40.98
CA ASP A 25 11.10 13.32 -41.43
C ASP A 25 9.57 13.15 -41.35
N GLY A 26 9.11 12.46 -40.30
CA GLY A 26 7.70 12.14 -40.06
C GLY A 26 7.10 11.04 -40.95
N VAL A 27 7.91 10.39 -41.79
CA VAL A 27 7.48 9.29 -42.67
C VAL A 27 7.86 7.94 -42.04
N PRO A 28 6.89 7.03 -41.78
CA PRO A 28 7.17 5.71 -41.24
C PRO A 28 8.08 4.86 -42.15
N LEU A 29 9.18 4.39 -41.58
CA LEU A 29 10.17 3.54 -42.22
C LEU A 29 9.73 2.07 -42.16
N ARG A 30 9.53 1.43 -43.32
CA ARG A 30 9.12 0.02 -43.38
C ARG A 30 10.29 -0.92 -43.11
N LEU A 31 10.47 -1.30 -41.85
CA LEU A 31 11.43 -2.33 -41.43
C LEU A 31 10.89 -3.74 -41.73
N ARG A 32 11.19 -4.28 -42.92
CA ARG A 32 10.78 -5.64 -43.30
C ARG A 32 11.55 -6.73 -42.56
N GLY A 33 10.83 -7.67 -41.97
CA GLY A 33 11.36 -8.90 -41.38
C GLY A 33 11.57 -8.81 -39.88
N ASP A 34 10.92 -9.72 -39.17
CA ASP A 34 10.83 -9.84 -37.72
C ASP A 34 12.19 -9.81 -37.04
N LYS A 35 13.14 -10.64 -37.51
CA LYS A 35 14.49 -10.71 -36.96
C LYS A 35 15.21 -9.37 -36.99
N ARG A 36 15.04 -8.59 -38.07
CA ARG A 36 15.67 -7.26 -38.23
C ARG A 36 15.05 -6.25 -37.26
N ARG A 37 13.71 -6.26 -37.14
CA ARG A 37 12.98 -5.44 -36.18
C ARG A 37 13.43 -5.75 -34.75
N THR A 38 13.60 -7.03 -34.42
CA THR A 38 14.12 -7.46 -33.11
C THR A 38 15.54 -6.98 -32.85
N VAL A 39 16.46 -7.07 -33.83
CA VAL A 39 17.83 -6.53 -33.69
C VAL A 39 17.79 -5.04 -33.38
N LEU A 40 17.04 -4.27 -34.18
CA LEU A 40 16.92 -2.82 -34.00
C LEU A 40 16.29 -2.47 -32.66
N ALA A 41 15.15 -3.07 -32.31
CA ALA A 41 14.49 -2.83 -31.03
C ALA A 41 15.43 -3.13 -29.84
N THR A 42 16.19 -4.23 -29.89
CA THR A 42 17.15 -4.58 -28.82
C THR A 42 18.27 -3.53 -28.68
N LEU A 43 18.76 -2.99 -29.79
CA LEU A 43 19.77 -1.93 -29.79
C LEU A 43 19.21 -0.61 -29.29
N LEU A 44 18.03 -0.23 -29.76
CA LEU A 44 17.38 1.05 -29.47
C LEU A 44 16.93 1.16 -28.01
N LEU A 45 16.53 0.04 -27.37
CA LEU A 45 16.30 -0.03 -25.92
C LEU A 45 17.55 0.34 -25.10
N ARG A 46 18.74 0.16 -25.68
CA ARG A 46 20.06 0.41 -25.07
C ARG A 46 20.84 1.47 -25.85
N ALA A 47 20.14 2.45 -26.43
CA ALA A 47 20.79 3.55 -27.12
C ALA A 47 21.86 4.21 -26.23
N GLY A 48 23.02 4.52 -26.82
CA GLY A 48 24.21 5.00 -26.11
C GLY A 48 25.07 3.91 -25.46
N GLN A 49 24.70 2.62 -25.57
CA GLN A 49 25.47 1.50 -25.02
C GLN A 49 25.86 0.49 -26.12
N THR A 50 27.02 -0.13 -25.95
CA THR A 50 27.44 -1.25 -26.82
C THR A 50 26.76 -2.54 -26.37
N VAL A 51 25.95 -3.12 -27.26
CA VAL A 51 25.26 -4.40 -27.02
C VAL A 51 26.09 -5.54 -27.63
N PRO A 52 26.51 -6.55 -26.84
CA PRO A 52 27.28 -7.68 -27.34
C PRO A 52 26.53 -8.46 -28.42
N ALA A 53 27.25 -8.98 -29.42
CA ALA A 53 26.65 -9.75 -30.51
C ALA A 53 25.85 -10.97 -30.00
N ASP A 54 26.37 -11.66 -28.98
CA ASP A 54 25.71 -12.83 -28.39
C ASP A 54 24.40 -12.46 -27.70
N HIS A 55 24.31 -11.27 -27.14
CA HIS A 55 23.10 -10.75 -26.55
C HIS A 55 22.02 -10.52 -27.62
N LEU A 56 22.38 -9.90 -28.74
CA LEU A 56 21.48 -9.69 -29.88
C LEU A 56 21.04 -11.03 -30.49
N VAL A 57 21.97 -11.99 -30.62
CA VAL A 57 21.65 -13.32 -31.13
C VAL A 57 20.61 -14.00 -30.24
N ALA A 58 20.80 -13.96 -28.92
CA ALA A 58 19.83 -14.55 -28.00
C ALA A 58 18.42 -13.95 -28.19
N ARG A 59 18.28 -12.63 -28.33
CA ARG A 59 16.95 -11.99 -28.49
C ARG A 59 16.29 -12.36 -29.81
N VAL A 60 17.07 -12.50 -30.88
CA VAL A 60 16.53 -12.74 -32.22
C VAL A 60 16.19 -14.21 -32.46
N TRP A 61 16.99 -15.14 -31.93
CA TRP A 61 16.86 -16.57 -32.21
C TRP A 61 16.51 -17.44 -30.99
N GLY A 62 16.41 -16.87 -29.78
CA GLY A 62 16.04 -17.59 -28.56
C GLY A 62 17.08 -18.59 -28.04
N THR A 63 18.26 -18.65 -28.66
CA THR A 63 19.29 -19.68 -28.40
C THR A 63 20.69 -19.08 -28.28
N PRO A 64 21.61 -19.74 -27.57
CA PRO A 64 23.01 -19.31 -27.48
C PRO A 64 23.68 -19.18 -28.86
N ALA A 65 24.67 -18.30 -28.97
CA ALA A 65 25.27 -17.96 -30.25
C ALA A 65 26.15 -19.09 -30.84
N GLY A 66 25.70 -19.69 -31.94
CA GLY A 66 26.54 -20.44 -32.88
C GLY A 66 27.11 -19.53 -33.99
N GLN A 67 28.17 -19.96 -34.68
CA GLN A 67 28.77 -19.17 -35.77
C GLN A 67 27.75 -18.78 -36.86
N VAL A 68 26.82 -19.67 -37.21
CA VAL A 68 25.75 -19.42 -38.20
C VAL A 68 24.88 -18.21 -37.80
N ASN A 69 24.49 -18.12 -36.52
CA ASN A 69 23.65 -17.03 -36.04
C ASN A 69 24.42 -15.70 -35.97
N ARG A 70 25.73 -15.73 -35.67
CA ARG A 70 26.57 -14.52 -35.72
C ARG A 70 26.71 -13.97 -37.15
N SER A 71 26.92 -14.84 -38.13
CA SER A 71 26.95 -14.44 -39.55
C SER A 71 25.59 -13.89 -40.00
N ALA A 72 24.48 -14.53 -39.59
CA ALA A 72 23.14 -14.04 -39.89
C ALA A 72 22.85 -12.67 -39.24
N LEU A 73 23.35 -12.44 -38.01
CA LEU A 73 23.26 -11.14 -37.35
C LEU A 73 23.95 -10.03 -38.14
N GLN A 74 25.18 -10.28 -38.64
CA GLN A 74 25.90 -9.32 -39.47
C GLN A 74 25.10 -8.92 -40.72
N VAL A 75 24.44 -9.89 -41.38
CA VAL A 75 23.56 -9.61 -42.53
C VAL A 75 22.37 -8.74 -42.14
N HIS A 76 21.72 -9.01 -41.01
CA HIS A 76 20.61 -8.19 -40.52
C HIS A 76 21.05 -6.76 -40.16
N VAL A 77 22.23 -6.59 -39.54
CA VAL A 77 22.78 -5.26 -39.25
C VAL A 77 23.17 -4.51 -40.52
N ALA A 78 23.86 -5.15 -41.47
CA ALA A 78 24.24 -4.52 -42.74
C ALA A 78 23.00 -4.03 -43.51
N ARG A 79 21.94 -4.84 -43.55
CA ARG A 79 20.67 -4.46 -44.17
C ARG A 79 19.89 -3.41 -43.38
N ALA A 80 20.08 -3.31 -42.08
CA ALA A 80 19.50 -2.23 -41.28
C ALA A 80 20.24 -0.91 -41.56
N ARG A 81 21.58 -0.93 -41.57
CA ARG A 81 22.42 0.22 -41.95
C ARG A 81 22.02 0.79 -43.31
N ALA A 82 21.96 -0.05 -44.34
CA ALA A 82 21.58 0.38 -45.68
C ALA A 82 20.22 1.12 -45.71
N ILE A 83 19.22 0.65 -44.95
CA ILE A 83 17.92 1.35 -44.90
C ILE A 83 18.07 2.76 -44.32
N PHE A 84 18.82 2.93 -43.22
CA PHE A 84 19.04 4.25 -42.62
C PHE A 84 19.94 5.13 -43.49
N ASP A 85 20.96 4.57 -44.15
CA ASP A 85 21.79 5.31 -45.09
C ASP A 85 20.96 5.83 -46.27
N ASP A 86 20.03 5.02 -46.80
CA ASP A 86 19.15 5.38 -47.93
C ASP A 86 18.10 6.45 -47.56
N HIS A 87 17.53 6.40 -46.35
CA HIS A 87 16.38 7.23 -45.97
C HIS A 87 16.74 8.42 -45.07
N TRP A 88 17.78 8.28 -44.23
CA TRP A 88 18.21 9.29 -43.25
C TRP A 88 19.56 9.93 -43.63
N GLY A 89 20.37 9.27 -44.46
CA GLY A 89 21.66 9.80 -44.93
C GLY A 89 22.76 9.81 -43.86
N ARG A 90 22.56 9.11 -42.74
CA ARG A 90 23.53 8.98 -41.64
C ARG A 90 23.54 7.55 -41.07
N PRO A 91 24.72 7.00 -40.73
CA PRO A 91 24.82 5.67 -40.17
C PRO A 91 24.29 5.66 -38.73
N LEU A 92 23.21 4.92 -38.48
CA LEU A 92 22.61 4.80 -37.15
C LEU A 92 23.30 3.75 -36.27
N ILE A 93 23.78 2.65 -36.88
CA ILE A 93 24.35 1.52 -36.14
C ILE A 93 25.87 1.54 -36.27
N HIS A 94 26.57 1.71 -35.16
CA HIS A 94 28.03 1.64 -35.06
C HIS A 94 28.45 0.23 -34.63
N GLY A 95 29.54 -0.27 -35.21
CA GLY A 95 30.12 -1.57 -34.85
C GLY A 95 31.47 -1.36 -34.16
N GLY A 96 31.77 -2.16 -33.14
CA GLY A 96 33.02 -2.10 -32.36
C GLY A 96 33.08 -3.26 -31.35
N ASP A 97 34.28 -3.56 -30.82
CA ASP A 97 34.60 -4.55 -29.76
C ASP A 97 33.54 -5.63 -29.47
N GLY A 98 33.27 -6.49 -30.46
CA GLY A 98 32.40 -7.66 -30.30
C GLY A 98 30.88 -7.38 -30.22
N GLY A 99 30.43 -6.17 -30.55
CA GLY A 99 29.03 -5.77 -30.47
C GLY A 99 28.63 -4.63 -31.40
N TYR A 100 27.44 -4.09 -31.15
CA TYR A 100 26.85 -2.99 -31.90
C TYR A 100 26.24 -1.95 -30.97
N ARG A 101 26.28 -0.70 -31.38
CA ARG A 101 25.74 0.45 -30.64
C ARG A 101 24.90 1.30 -31.56
N VAL A 102 23.88 1.94 -31.01
CA VAL A 102 23.12 3.00 -31.68
C VAL A 102 23.18 4.23 -30.81
N ASP A 103 23.43 5.38 -31.41
CA ASP A 103 23.42 6.67 -30.73
C ASP A 103 22.20 7.47 -31.20
N LEU A 104 21.46 8.01 -30.24
CA LEU A 104 20.27 8.84 -30.46
C LEU A 104 20.35 10.05 -29.54
N ALA A 105 19.88 11.20 -30.03
CA ALA A 105 19.61 12.36 -29.19
C ALA A 105 18.31 12.16 -28.39
N GLU A 106 18.15 12.92 -27.31
CA GLU A 106 16.99 12.81 -26.41
C GLU A 106 15.64 12.96 -27.14
N GLY A 107 15.56 13.85 -28.14
CA GLY A 107 14.35 14.10 -28.92
C GLY A 107 14.06 13.07 -30.02
N GLU A 108 15.00 12.17 -30.31
CA GLU A 108 14.87 11.16 -31.38
C GLU A 108 14.25 9.85 -30.87
N SER A 109 14.01 9.71 -29.56
CA SER A 109 13.40 8.52 -28.96
C SER A 109 12.39 8.88 -27.89
N ASP A 110 11.21 8.25 -27.93
CA ASP A 110 10.22 8.38 -26.84
C ASP A 110 10.75 7.89 -25.48
N LEU A 111 11.57 6.83 -25.47
CA LEU A 111 12.22 6.32 -24.27
C LEU A 111 13.27 7.27 -23.70
N LEU A 112 14.12 7.87 -24.55
CA LEU A 112 15.11 8.84 -24.08
C LEU A 112 14.44 10.14 -23.61
N ALA A 113 13.44 10.62 -24.34
CA ALA A 113 12.62 11.76 -23.93
C ALA A 113 11.90 11.49 -22.60
N PHE A 114 11.35 10.28 -22.40
CA PHE A 114 10.77 9.85 -21.14
C PHE A 114 11.78 9.94 -19.99
N ARG A 115 12.97 9.35 -20.16
CA ARG A 115 14.02 9.37 -19.14
C ARG A 115 14.52 10.77 -18.81
N ALA A 116 14.66 11.63 -19.83
CA ALA A 116 15.04 13.03 -19.64
C ALA A 116 13.97 13.80 -18.83
N LEU A 117 12.68 13.57 -19.10
CA LEU A 117 11.58 14.17 -18.33
C LEU A 117 11.57 13.68 -16.87
N VAL A 118 11.79 12.38 -16.64
CA VAL A 118 11.88 11.81 -15.28
C VAL A 118 13.08 12.38 -14.52
N ALA A 119 14.25 12.50 -15.16
CA ALA A 119 15.42 13.12 -14.55
C ALA A 119 15.17 14.59 -14.19
N ALA A 120 14.59 15.37 -15.11
CA ALA A 120 14.21 16.75 -14.86
C ALA A 120 13.16 16.89 -13.75
N ALA A 121 12.26 15.91 -13.61
CA ALA A 121 11.29 15.87 -12.50
C ALA A 121 11.99 15.65 -11.15
N GLY A 122 13.01 14.79 -11.08
CA GLY A 122 13.83 14.60 -9.88
C GLY A 122 14.59 15.87 -9.47
N GLU A 123 15.08 16.64 -10.44
CA GLU A 123 15.66 17.96 -10.16
C GLU A 123 14.63 18.95 -9.61
N ALA A 124 13.42 18.97 -10.17
CA ALA A 124 12.34 19.84 -9.70
C ALA A 124 11.93 19.51 -8.26
N ASP A 125 11.85 18.23 -7.90
CA ASP A 125 11.58 17.77 -6.54
C ASP A 125 12.68 18.20 -5.56
N SER A 126 13.95 18.02 -5.95
CA SER A 126 15.10 18.45 -5.15
C SER A 126 15.14 19.96 -4.90
N ARG A 127 14.55 20.75 -5.79
CA ARG A 127 14.40 22.22 -5.65
C ARG A 127 13.11 22.63 -4.94
N GLY A 128 12.26 21.67 -4.53
CA GLY A 128 11.00 21.94 -3.85
C GLY A 128 9.91 22.53 -4.76
N ASP A 129 9.90 22.18 -6.05
CA ASP A 129 8.88 22.60 -7.03
C ASP A 129 7.93 21.44 -7.39
N PRO A 130 6.93 21.15 -6.54
CA PRO A 130 6.04 20.00 -6.74
C PRO A 130 5.16 20.15 -7.99
N ALA A 131 4.82 21.38 -8.40
CA ALA A 131 4.03 21.65 -9.60
C ALA A 131 4.79 21.24 -10.86
N ARG A 132 6.06 21.64 -10.95
CA ARG A 132 6.92 21.25 -12.07
C ARG A 132 7.24 19.75 -12.06
N HIS A 133 7.46 19.17 -10.88
CA HIS A 133 7.66 17.72 -10.74
C HIS A 133 6.47 16.92 -11.31
N ALA A 134 5.24 17.28 -10.89
CA ALA A 134 4.03 16.64 -11.38
C ALA A 134 3.85 16.81 -12.90
N ASP A 135 4.03 18.03 -13.43
CA ASP A 135 3.87 18.30 -14.86
C ASP A 135 4.84 17.47 -15.72
N LEU A 136 6.12 17.40 -15.31
CA LEU A 136 7.14 16.66 -16.04
C LEU A 136 6.85 15.15 -16.07
N LEU A 137 6.45 14.56 -14.94
CA LEU A 137 6.09 13.14 -14.91
C LEU A 137 4.84 12.85 -15.72
N LEU A 138 3.78 13.65 -15.60
CA LEU A 138 2.58 13.46 -16.40
C LEU A 138 2.84 13.65 -17.90
N ARG A 139 3.74 14.56 -18.29
CA ARG A 139 4.20 14.68 -19.69
C ARG A 139 4.96 13.43 -20.13
N ALA A 140 5.79 12.85 -19.27
CA ALA A 140 6.50 11.62 -19.55
C ALA A 140 5.52 10.46 -19.82
N LEU A 141 4.46 10.33 -19.03
CA LEU A 141 3.44 9.29 -19.21
C LEU A 141 2.72 9.36 -20.57
N ARG A 142 2.58 10.55 -21.16
CA ARG A 142 1.94 10.71 -22.47
C ARG A 142 2.78 10.13 -23.61
N LEU A 143 4.07 9.86 -23.38
CA LEU A 143 4.93 9.15 -24.32
C LEU A 143 4.64 7.64 -24.33
N TRP A 144 4.01 7.12 -23.28
CA TRP A 144 3.63 5.73 -23.20
C TRP A 144 2.31 5.47 -23.95
N ARG A 145 2.42 4.90 -25.15
CA ARG A 145 1.32 4.74 -26.12
C ARG A 145 0.62 3.38 -26.02
N GLY A 146 1.15 2.45 -25.23
CA GLY A 146 0.66 1.08 -25.07
C GLY A 146 1.78 0.11 -24.68
N PRO A 147 1.54 -1.21 -24.75
CA PRO A 147 2.55 -2.21 -24.37
C PRO A 147 3.87 -2.00 -25.12
N VAL A 148 4.98 -1.98 -24.37
CA VAL A 148 6.32 -1.73 -24.90
C VAL A 148 6.65 -2.78 -25.97
N LEU A 149 7.01 -2.32 -27.17
CA LEU A 149 7.37 -3.16 -28.31
C LEU A 149 6.32 -4.22 -28.66
N ALA A 150 5.04 -3.87 -28.57
CA ALA A 150 3.88 -4.76 -28.73
C ALA A 150 3.91 -5.64 -30.01
N ASP A 151 4.54 -5.15 -31.07
CA ASP A 151 4.60 -5.77 -32.41
C ASP A 151 6.01 -6.29 -32.77
N VAL A 152 6.87 -6.50 -31.78
CA VAL A 152 8.20 -7.13 -31.96
C VAL A 152 8.15 -8.59 -31.48
N PRO A 153 8.27 -9.58 -32.39
CA PRO A 153 8.15 -11.00 -32.04
C PRO A 153 9.47 -11.55 -31.47
N SER A 154 9.71 -11.27 -30.19
CA SER A 154 10.87 -11.80 -29.46
C SER A 154 10.51 -12.15 -28.01
N PRO A 155 10.27 -13.43 -27.70
CA PRO A 155 9.92 -13.86 -26.34
C PRO A 155 10.98 -13.46 -25.31
N LEU A 156 12.27 -13.68 -25.59
CA LEU A 156 13.33 -13.32 -24.64
C LEU A 156 13.47 -11.82 -24.41
N LEU A 157 13.18 -10.97 -25.41
CA LEU A 157 13.16 -9.52 -25.23
C LEU A 157 12.01 -9.12 -24.30
N HIS A 158 10.82 -9.68 -24.51
CA HIS A 158 9.63 -9.44 -23.67
C HIS A 158 9.75 -10.03 -22.26
N GLU A 159 10.51 -11.10 -22.08
CA GLU A 159 10.74 -11.74 -20.78
C GLU A 159 11.86 -11.08 -19.96
N ARG A 160 12.87 -10.49 -20.62
CA ARG A 160 14.10 -10.03 -19.94
C ARG A 160 14.36 -8.54 -20.01
N ASP A 161 14.00 -7.89 -21.12
CA ASP A 161 14.37 -6.50 -21.38
C ASP A 161 13.18 -5.54 -21.17
N VAL A 162 11.95 -5.98 -21.52
CA VAL A 162 10.73 -5.19 -21.32
C VAL A 162 10.33 -5.03 -19.84
N PRO A 163 10.37 -6.07 -18.97
CA PRO A 163 9.83 -5.94 -17.61
C PRO A 163 10.52 -4.87 -16.75
N PRO A 164 11.86 -4.72 -16.76
CA PRO A 164 12.51 -3.62 -16.04
C PRO A 164 12.08 -2.23 -16.52
N LEU A 165 11.92 -2.05 -17.84
CA LEU A 165 11.44 -0.79 -18.41
C LEU A 165 9.97 -0.55 -18.07
N HIS A 166 9.16 -1.59 -18.11
CA HIS A 166 7.76 -1.51 -17.73
C HIS A 166 7.58 -1.06 -16.28
N GLU A 167 8.40 -1.59 -15.36
CA GLU A 167 8.43 -1.15 -13.96
C GLU A 167 8.93 0.31 -13.82
N GLU A 168 9.88 0.76 -14.65
CA GLU A 168 10.32 2.16 -14.70
C GLU A 168 9.17 3.12 -15.08
N LEU A 169 8.41 2.78 -16.13
CA LEU A 169 7.23 3.54 -16.58
C LEU A 169 6.15 3.59 -15.49
N LEU A 170 5.90 2.44 -14.86
CA LEU A 170 4.91 2.29 -13.80
C LEU A 170 5.24 3.10 -12.54
N ARG A 171 6.51 3.20 -12.15
CA ARG A 171 6.96 4.05 -11.03
C ARG A 171 6.81 5.54 -11.34
N ALA A 172 7.15 5.95 -12.56
CA ALA A 172 6.92 7.32 -12.98
C ALA A 172 5.42 7.66 -12.99
N ALA A 173 4.56 6.68 -13.32
CA ALA A 173 3.12 6.85 -13.30
C ALA A 173 2.58 7.07 -11.89
N GLU A 174 3.03 6.26 -10.94
CA GLU A 174 2.67 6.39 -9.53
C GLU A 174 3.10 7.75 -8.98
N ALA A 175 4.38 8.11 -9.14
CA ALA A 175 4.92 9.36 -8.64
C ALA A 175 4.23 10.58 -9.26
N GLY A 176 3.97 10.57 -10.57
CA GLY A 176 3.29 11.65 -11.27
C GLY A 176 1.85 11.83 -10.81
N CYS A 177 1.12 10.72 -10.66
CA CYS A 177 -0.26 10.76 -10.17
C CYS A 177 -0.35 11.16 -8.69
N GLU A 178 0.57 10.70 -7.85
CA GLU A 178 0.64 11.07 -6.44
C GLU A 178 0.92 12.57 -6.27
N ALA A 179 1.89 13.12 -7.00
CA ALA A 179 2.19 14.54 -6.99
C ALA A 179 1.01 15.39 -7.49
N ALA A 180 0.34 14.96 -8.57
CA ALA A 180 -0.85 15.64 -9.08
C ALA A 180 -2.00 15.62 -8.06
N LEU A 181 -2.21 14.51 -7.35
CA LEU A 181 -3.21 14.41 -6.29
C LEU A 181 -2.90 15.33 -5.10
N ALA A 182 -1.63 15.51 -4.75
CA ALA A 182 -1.19 16.42 -3.70
C ALA A 182 -1.44 17.89 -4.06
N LEU A 183 -1.37 18.24 -5.36
CA LEU A 183 -1.64 19.59 -5.88
C LEU A 183 -3.13 19.90 -6.10
N GLY A 184 -4.02 18.93 -5.89
CA GLY A 184 -5.45 19.12 -6.17
C GLY A 184 -5.86 18.78 -7.61
N GLU A 185 -4.96 18.32 -8.46
CA GLU A 185 -5.21 18.03 -9.88
C GLU A 185 -5.87 16.64 -10.10
N HIS A 186 -6.96 16.37 -9.38
CA HIS A 186 -7.57 15.03 -9.27
C HIS A 186 -8.08 14.48 -10.61
N ALA A 187 -8.73 15.32 -11.42
CA ALA A 187 -9.25 14.92 -12.72
C ALA A 187 -8.12 14.53 -13.69
N ARG A 188 -7.01 15.28 -13.66
CA ARG A 188 -5.83 15.02 -14.50
C ARG A 188 -5.15 13.71 -14.10
N ALA A 189 -5.03 13.44 -12.80
CA ALA A 189 -4.53 12.16 -12.29
C ALA A 189 -5.45 10.99 -12.69
N ALA A 190 -6.78 11.15 -12.57
CA ALA A 190 -7.76 10.12 -12.92
C ALA A 190 -7.71 9.71 -14.41
N GLU A 191 -7.48 10.68 -15.32
CA GLU A 191 -7.35 10.43 -16.77
C GLU A 191 -6.17 9.52 -17.10
N HIS A 192 -5.01 9.74 -16.46
CA HIS A 192 -3.78 9.01 -16.76
C HIS A 192 -3.75 7.63 -16.10
N ILE A 193 -4.29 7.50 -14.88
CA ILE A 193 -4.17 6.26 -14.10
C ILE A 193 -5.19 5.18 -14.50
N GLY A 194 -6.34 5.58 -15.04
CA GLY A 194 -7.42 4.66 -15.35
C GLY A 194 -7.06 3.54 -16.32
N PRO A 195 -6.44 3.82 -17.47
CA PRO A 195 -5.95 2.80 -18.39
C PRO A 195 -4.92 1.86 -17.73
N LEU A 196 -4.02 2.40 -16.92
CA LEU A 196 -2.97 1.61 -16.25
C LEU A 196 -3.52 0.64 -15.22
N VAL A 197 -4.59 1.01 -14.51
CA VAL A 197 -5.27 0.08 -13.58
C VAL A 197 -6.01 -1.03 -14.33
N ALA A 198 -6.55 -0.75 -15.52
CA ALA A 198 -7.17 -1.77 -16.33
C ALA A 198 -6.16 -2.81 -16.84
N ASP A 199 -4.95 -2.35 -17.21
CA ASP A 199 -3.87 -3.20 -17.70
C ASP A 199 -3.11 -3.91 -16.57
N HIS A 200 -3.12 -3.35 -15.36
CA HIS A 200 -2.42 -3.87 -14.18
C HIS A 200 -3.35 -4.00 -12.96
N PRO A 201 -4.36 -4.89 -13.02
CA PRO A 201 -5.37 -4.99 -11.99
C PRO A 201 -4.85 -5.57 -10.66
N GLU A 202 -3.65 -6.15 -10.64
CA GLU A 202 -2.96 -6.60 -9.43
C GLU A 202 -2.05 -5.53 -8.77
N ARG A 203 -1.82 -4.38 -9.43
CA ARG A 203 -0.91 -3.35 -8.91
C ARG A 203 -1.63 -2.39 -7.98
N GLU A 204 -1.74 -2.79 -6.72
CA GLU A 204 -2.54 -2.15 -5.67
C GLU A 204 -2.28 -0.65 -5.47
N SER A 205 -1.04 -0.20 -5.67
CA SER A 205 -0.64 1.21 -5.61
C SER A 205 -1.33 2.08 -6.66
N LEU A 206 -1.48 1.59 -7.91
CA LEU A 206 -2.22 2.30 -8.95
C LEU A 206 -3.71 2.36 -8.62
N ILE A 207 -4.25 1.25 -8.11
CA ILE A 207 -5.64 1.12 -7.71
C ILE A 207 -5.94 2.11 -6.57
N ARG A 208 -5.05 2.20 -5.59
CA ARG A 208 -5.10 3.16 -4.48
C ARG A 208 -5.18 4.60 -4.98
N LEU A 209 -4.26 4.99 -5.84
CA LEU A 209 -4.21 6.33 -6.41
C LEU A 209 -5.46 6.64 -7.25
N GLN A 210 -5.98 5.67 -8.02
CA GLN A 210 -7.21 5.84 -8.78
C GLN A 210 -8.43 5.98 -7.86
N MET A 211 -8.51 5.22 -6.76
CA MET A 211 -9.58 5.37 -5.76
C MET A 211 -9.61 6.78 -5.17
N ILE A 212 -8.44 7.32 -4.79
CA ILE A 212 -8.31 8.69 -4.27
C ILE A 212 -8.73 9.71 -5.34
N ALA A 213 -8.25 9.53 -6.57
CA ALA A 213 -8.58 10.43 -7.69
C ALA A 213 -10.08 10.43 -8.00
N LEU A 214 -10.72 9.26 -8.07
CA LEU A 214 -12.16 9.10 -8.29
C LEU A 214 -12.98 9.73 -7.16
N HIS A 215 -12.60 9.47 -5.90
CA HIS A 215 -13.27 10.05 -4.74
C HIS A 215 -13.24 11.58 -4.77
N ARG A 216 -12.04 12.16 -4.86
CA ARG A 216 -11.85 13.62 -4.87
C ARG A 216 -12.37 14.31 -6.13
N SER A 217 -12.65 13.55 -7.19
CA SER A 217 -13.35 14.02 -8.39
C SER A 217 -14.87 13.87 -8.32
N GLY A 218 -15.44 13.58 -7.14
CA GLY A 218 -16.89 13.46 -6.93
C GLY A 218 -17.49 12.14 -7.43
N ARG A 219 -16.68 11.09 -7.62
CA ARG A 219 -17.09 9.76 -8.11
C ARG A 219 -16.84 8.64 -7.07
N PRO A 220 -17.31 8.78 -5.81
CA PRO A 220 -17.00 7.81 -4.74
C PRO A 220 -17.57 6.41 -5.01
N SER A 221 -18.73 6.30 -5.66
CA SER A 221 -19.33 5.01 -6.04
C SER A 221 -18.47 4.23 -7.04
N GLU A 222 -17.65 4.91 -7.85
CA GLU A 222 -16.71 4.25 -8.77
C GLU A 222 -15.46 3.77 -8.04
N ALA A 223 -14.95 4.54 -7.08
CA ALA A 223 -13.85 4.14 -6.22
C ALA A 223 -14.19 2.89 -5.37
N LEU A 224 -15.40 2.83 -4.81
CA LEU A 224 -15.88 1.66 -4.05
C LEU A 224 -16.03 0.42 -4.94
N ARG A 225 -16.57 0.58 -6.16
CA ARG A 225 -16.66 -0.51 -7.15
C ARG A 225 -15.28 -0.99 -7.59
N LEU A 226 -14.33 -0.07 -7.73
CA LEU A 226 -12.96 -0.41 -8.08
C LEU A 226 -12.33 -1.30 -7.00
N TYR A 227 -12.42 -0.91 -5.73
CA TYR A 227 -11.93 -1.74 -4.61
C TYR A 227 -12.57 -3.14 -4.58
N ALA A 228 -13.89 -3.22 -4.73
CA ALA A 228 -14.60 -4.50 -4.72
C ALA A 228 -14.10 -5.42 -5.84
N ARG A 229 -13.98 -4.91 -7.08
CA ARG A 229 -13.42 -5.67 -8.20
C ARG A 229 -11.99 -6.10 -7.96
N THR A 230 -11.14 -5.22 -7.43
CA THR A 230 -9.74 -5.55 -7.13
C THR A 230 -9.64 -6.65 -6.10
N ARG A 231 -10.43 -6.61 -5.03
CA ARG A 231 -10.46 -7.69 -4.03
C ARG A 231 -10.79 -9.03 -4.67
N ASP A 232 -11.79 -9.07 -5.54
CA ASP A 232 -12.20 -10.30 -6.20
C ASP A 232 -11.08 -10.81 -7.15
N VAL A 233 -10.44 -9.92 -7.91
CA VAL A 233 -9.30 -10.26 -8.78
C VAL A 233 -8.08 -10.78 -8.00
N LEU A 234 -7.71 -10.15 -6.89
CA LEU A 234 -6.58 -10.58 -6.07
C LEU A 234 -6.86 -11.94 -5.40
N ALA A 235 -8.09 -12.15 -4.94
CA ALA A 235 -8.51 -13.43 -4.39
C ALA A 235 -8.47 -14.55 -5.46
N GLU A 236 -8.94 -14.28 -6.68
CA GLU A 236 -8.96 -15.24 -7.78
C GLU A 236 -7.57 -15.56 -8.33
N ARG A 237 -6.72 -14.54 -8.57
CA ARG A 237 -5.44 -14.70 -9.28
C ARG A 237 -4.27 -15.00 -8.35
N LEU A 238 -4.29 -14.46 -7.13
CA LEU A 238 -3.16 -14.55 -6.19
C LEU A 238 -3.53 -15.27 -4.89
N GLY A 239 -4.82 -15.52 -4.62
CA GLY A 239 -5.27 -16.15 -3.37
C GLY A 239 -5.09 -15.25 -2.15
N THR A 240 -4.99 -13.93 -2.36
CA THR A 240 -4.71 -12.95 -1.31
C THR A 240 -5.82 -11.89 -1.23
N ASP A 241 -6.05 -11.37 -0.03
CA ASP A 241 -6.81 -10.13 0.14
C ASP A 241 -5.99 -8.91 -0.32
N PRO A 242 -6.64 -7.76 -0.59
CA PRO A 242 -5.95 -6.48 -0.79
C PRO A 242 -4.95 -6.19 0.34
N GLY A 243 -3.78 -5.68 -0.01
CA GLY A 243 -2.79 -5.13 0.90
C GLY A 243 -3.29 -3.93 1.71
N LEU A 244 -2.56 -3.61 2.77
CA LEU A 244 -3.02 -2.69 3.83
C LEU A 244 -3.24 -1.27 3.31
N ASP A 245 -2.38 -0.73 2.45
CA ASP A 245 -2.53 0.63 1.90
C ASP A 245 -3.84 0.79 1.14
N LEU A 246 -4.24 -0.25 0.41
CA LEU A 246 -5.48 -0.27 -0.37
C LEU A 246 -6.69 -0.45 0.56
N GLN A 247 -6.60 -1.32 1.58
CA GLN A 247 -7.62 -1.45 2.62
C GLN A 247 -7.82 -0.14 3.40
N GLU A 248 -6.75 0.56 3.73
CA GLU A 248 -6.80 1.80 4.51
C GLU A 248 -7.34 2.95 3.68
N THR A 249 -6.99 3.03 2.40
CA THR A 249 -7.61 3.97 1.47
C THR A 249 -9.11 3.70 1.34
N PHE A 250 -9.53 2.43 1.25
CA PHE A 250 -10.93 2.04 1.29
C PHE A 250 -11.61 2.45 2.61
N HIS A 251 -10.98 2.21 3.75
CA HIS A 251 -11.52 2.61 5.05
C HIS A 251 -11.60 4.13 5.23
N ALA A 252 -10.60 4.87 4.78
CA ALA A 252 -10.59 6.33 4.79
C ALA A 252 -11.69 6.90 3.87
N LEU A 253 -11.91 6.28 2.72
CA LEU A 253 -13.01 6.61 1.81
C LEU A 253 -14.37 6.38 2.49
N LEU A 254 -14.56 5.26 3.19
CA LEU A 254 -15.78 4.97 3.93
C LEU A 254 -16.03 5.95 5.09
N ARG A 255 -14.97 6.46 5.74
CA ARG A 255 -15.07 7.41 6.85
C ARG A 255 -15.20 8.88 6.40
N GLY A 256 -15.00 9.16 5.11
CA GLY A 256 -14.90 10.53 4.61
C GLY A 256 -13.62 11.26 5.03
N ASP A 257 -12.59 10.51 5.45
CA ASP A 257 -11.33 11.08 5.96
C ASP A 257 -10.40 11.52 4.82
N LEU A 258 -10.62 11.06 3.58
CA LEU A 258 -9.81 11.43 2.40
C LEU A 258 -9.91 12.91 2.01
N ASP A 259 -10.98 13.58 2.44
CA ASP A 259 -11.24 15.00 2.18
C ASP A 259 -10.77 15.92 3.31
N ARG A 260 -10.35 15.36 4.46
CA ARG A 260 -9.70 16.16 5.49
C ARG A 260 -8.30 16.52 5.00
N PRO A 261 -7.93 17.82 4.99
CA PRO A 261 -6.55 18.19 4.73
C PRO A 261 -5.68 17.49 5.76
N ALA A 262 -4.67 16.75 5.29
CA ALA A 262 -3.63 16.25 6.17
C ALA A 262 -3.08 17.45 6.96
N ARG A 263 -3.33 17.47 8.27
CA ARG A 263 -2.72 18.46 9.16
C ARG A 263 -1.23 18.15 9.19
N VAL A 264 -0.50 18.76 8.27
CA VAL A 264 0.96 18.88 8.36
C VAL A 264 1.21 19.68 9.64
N PRO A 265 1.92 19.14 10.66
CA PRO A 265 2.36 19.95 11.77
C PRO A 265 3.45 20.88 11.20
N ARG A 266 3.04 22.08 10.77
CA ARG A 266 3.99 23.15 10.49
C ARG A 266 4.54 23.58 11.84
N GLN A 267 5.71 23.08 12.20
CA GLN A 267 6.51 23.65 13.27
C GLN A 267 6.79 25.11 12.90
N ARG A 268 6.04 26.00 13.54
CA ARG A 268 6.32 27.42 13.53
C ARG A 268 7.52 27.63 14.45
N VAL A 269 8.70 27.77 13.84
CA VAL A 269 9.87 28.27 14.54
C VAL A 269 9.65 29.77 14.71
N GLU A 270 9.28 30.20 15.91
CA GLU A 270 9.41 31.61 16.30
C GLU A 270 10.81 31.83 16.90
N PRO A 271 11.53 32.90 16.50
CA PRO A 271 12.87 33.18 17.00
C PRO A 271 12.80 33.78 18.40
N ALA A 272 13.46 33.16 19.37
CA ALA A 272 13.65 33.73 20.70
C ALA A 272 14.68 34.86 20.67
N PRO A 273 14.49 35.96 21.42
CA PRO A 273 15.38 37.11 21.40
C PRO A 273 16.71 36.80 22.10
N ALA A 274 17.80 37.14 21.44
CA ALA A 274 19.14 37.11 22.00
C ALA A 274 19.31 38.23 23.04
N ALA A 275 19.40 37.86 24.32
CA ALA A 275 20.00 38.69 25.34
C ALA A 275 21.20 37.95 25.92
N ALA A 276 22.38 38.43 25.56
CA ALA A 276 23.65 37.98 26.06
C ALA A 276 23.77 38.22 27.58
N ARG A 277 24.21 37.20 28.31
CA ARG A 277 25.09 37.41 29.47
C ARG A 277 25.90 36.15 29.75
N ALA A 278 27.21 36.30 29.60
CA ALA A 278 28.21 35.35 30.03
C ALA A 278 28.10 35.13 31.55
N ALA A 279 27.92 33.89 31.97
CA ALA A 279 28.21 33.42 33.32
C ALA A 279 28.85 32.03 33.23
N ARG A 280 29.93 31.88 34.01
CA ARG A 280 30.88 30.75 34.09
C ARG A 280 30.23 29.36 34.20
N PRO A 281 30.95 28.28 33.81
CA PRO A 281 30.45 26.92 33.92
C PRO A 281 30.34 26.52 35.39
N ALA A 282 29.10 26.38 35.88
CA ALA A 282 28.83 25.63 37.09
C ALA A 282 28.82 24.13 36.74
N ALA A 283 29.43 23.32 37.61
CA ALA A 283 29.48 21.88 37.50
C ALA A 283 28.09 21.27 37.24
N PRO A 284 27.98 20.16 36.49
CA PRO A 284 26.69 19.58 36.16
C PRO A 284 26.00 19.09 37.42
N VAL A 285 24.86 19.70 37.75
CA VAL A 285 23.86 19.12 38.65
C VAL A 285 23.45 17.78 38.04
N PRO A 286 23.46 16.65 38.77
CA PRO A 286 22.95 15.39 38.25
C PRO A 286 21.47 15.57 37.93
N LEU A 287 21.12 15.60 36.65
CA LEU A 287 19.73 15.45 36.23
C LEU A 287 19.25 14.08 36.77
N PRO A 288 18.07 14.00 37.41
CA PRO A 288 17.52 12.72 37.84
C PRO A 288 17.46 11.79 36.63
N SER A 289 17.91 10.55 36.80
CA SER A 289 17.76 9.49 35.79
C SER A 289 16.28 9.39 35.41
N THR A 290 15.93 9.81 34.20
CA THR A 290 14.55 9.77 33.70
C THR A 290 14.20 8.34 33.32
N THR A 291 13.69 7.57 34.28
CA THR A 291 13.11 6.24 34.02
C THR A 291 11.97 6.37 33.01
N PRO A 292 11.99 5.66 31.86
CA PRO A 292 10.94 5.77 30.86
C PRO A 292 9.59 5.28 31.40
N ALA A 293 8.53 6.07 31.20
CA ALA A 293 7.17 5.73 31.58
C ALA A 293 6.19 6.00 30.42
N GLU A 294 6.30 5.21 29.34
CA GLU A 294 5.66 5.52 28.05
C GLU A 294 4.35 4.79 27.77
N LEU A 295 3.77 4.06 28.73
CA LEU A 295 2.53 3.32 28.47
C LEU A 295 1.36 4.28 28.18
N PRO A 296 0.61 4.07 27.09
CA PRO A 296 -0.70 4.68 26.89
C PRO A 296 -1.65 4.33 28.03
N ALA A 297 -2.73 5.12 28.19
CA ALA A 297 -3.74 4.83 29.20
C ALA A 297 -4.31 3.41 29.08
N ALA A 298 -4.50 2.74 30.22
CA ALA A 298 -5.19 1.46 30.27
C ALA A 298 -6.65 1.63 29.82
N PRO A 299 -7.25 0.60 29.18
CA PRO A 299 -8.69 0.62 28.93
C PRO A 299 -9.46 0.68 30.26
N ALA A 300 -10.44 1.57 30.35
CA ALA A 300 -11.25 1.75 31.57
C ALA A 300 -12.05 0.49 31.97
N VAL A 301 -12.41 -0.34 30.99
CA VAL A 301 -13.19 -1.57 31.21
C VAL A 301 -12.59 -2.71 30.40
N LEU A 302 -12.26 -3.82 31.07
CA LEU A 302 -11.81 -5.06 30.47
C LEU A 302 -12.62 -6.23 31.05
N VAL A 303 -13.32 -6.98 30.20
CA VAL A 303 -14.25 -8.05 30.60
C VAL A 303 -13.78 -9.39 30.04
N GLY A 304 -13.96 -10.49 30.78
CA GLY A 304 -13.71 -11.85 30.30
C GLY A 304 -12.24 -12.20 30.05
N ARG A 305 -11.30 -11.42 30.60
CA ARG A 305 -9.85 -11.58 30.34
C ARG A 305 -9.03 -12.07 31.54
N GLY A 306 -9.65 -12.43 32.65
CA GLY A 306 -8.95 -12.87 33.88
C GLY A 306 -7.94 -14.00 33.64
N ALA A 307 -8.33 -15.06 32.91
CA ALA A 307 -7.42 -16.17 32.59
C ALA A 307 -6.22 -15.73 31.72
N HIS A 308 -6.42 -14.78 30.82
CA HIS A 308 -5.34 -14.27 29.96
C HIS A 308 -4.37 -13.38 30.76
N LEU A 309 -4.88 -12.58 31.70
CA LEU A 309 -4.06 -11.77 32.61
C LEU A 309 -3.21 -12.67 33.52
N ALA A 310 -3.82 -13.70 34.12
CA ALA A 310 -3.09 -14.66 34.95
C ALA A 310 -2.02 -15.42 34.16
N GLU A 311 -2.30 -15.75 32.90
CA GLU A 311 -1.31 -16.39 32.02
C GLU A 311 -0.17 -15.43 31.63
N LEU A 312 -0.44 -14.14 31.44
CA LEU A 312 0.61 -13.13 31.26
C LEU A 312 1.46 -12.97 32.53
N ASP A 313 0.86 -12.98 33.71
CA ASP A 313 1.60 -12.98 34.98
C ASP A 313 2.49 -14.21 35.12
N ARG A 314 2.02 -15.39 34.68
CA ARG A 314 2.81 -16.63 34.71
C ARG A 314 3.97 -16.61 33.71
N LEU A 315 3.76 -16.06 32.52
CA LEU A 315 4.75 -16.08 31.43
C LEU A 315 5.78 -14.95 31.51
N VAL A 316 5.39 -13.81 32.08
CA VAL A 316 6.18 -12.56 32.04
C VAL A 316 6.45 -12.00 33.43
N GLY A 317 5.63 -12.31 34.43
CA GLY A 317 5.74 -11.79 35.79
C GLY A 317 6.91 -12.40 36.60
N PRO A 318 7.17 -11.86 37.80
CA PRO A 318 8.33 -12.21 38.63
C PRO A 318 8.32 -13.65 39.18
N ALA A 319 7.15 -14.30 39.17
CA ALA A 319 6.95 -15.67 39.64
C ALA A 319 7.16 -16.73 38.54
N GLY A 320 7.45 -16.29 37.30
CA GLY A 320 7.83 -17.18 36.21
C GLY A 320 9.26 -17.72 36.39
N PRO A 321 9.57 -18.92 35.90
CA PRO A 321 10.91 -19.51 36.03
C PRO A 321 12.00 -18.69 35.30
N VAL A 322 11.62 -17.91 34.28
CA VAL A 322 12.38 -16.84 33.62
C VAL A 322 11.36 -15.87 33.00
N PRO A 323 11.42 -14.54 33.21
CA PRO A 323 10.58 -13.59 32.48
C PRO A 323 10.80 -13.74 30.97
N GLY A 324 9.77 -14.21 30.26
CA GLY A 324 9.84 -14.56 28.85
C GLY A 324 9.18 -13.51 27.96
N ASN A 325 9.63 -13.42 26.71
CA ASN A 325 8.93 -12.66 25.68
C ASN A 325 7.63 -13.41 25.30
N VAL A 326 6.52 -12.67 25.21
CA VAL A 326 5.20 -13.23 24.89
C VAL A 326 4.60 -12.58 23.65
N LEU A 327 4.02 -13.40 22.77
CA LEU A 327 3.21 -12.99 21.65
C LEU A 327 1.72 -13.09 21.99
N VAL A 328 1.07 -11.96 22.25
CA VAL A 328 -0.38 -11.85 22.40
C VAL A 328 -1.02 -11.78 21.01
N ARG A 329 -1.51 -12.92 20.54
CA ARG A 329 -2.06 -13.07 19.19
C ARG A 329 -3.57 -12.92 19.21
N GLY A 330 -4.12 -12.02 18.41
CA GLY A 330 -5.56 -11.93 18.21
C GLY A 330 -5.95 -11.29 16.90
N ALA A 331 -7.08 -11.73 16.33
CA ALA A 331 -7.64 -11.10 15.14
C ALA A 331 -7.97 -9.62 15.40
N ALA A 332 -8.15 -8.85 14.32
CA ALA A 332 -8.51 -7.44 14.44
C ALA A 332 -9.80 -7.27 15.29
N GLY A 333 -9.73 -6.44 16.33
CA GLY A 333 -10.87 -6.14 17.18
C GLY A 333 -11.14 -7.13 18.32
N THR A 334 -10.32 -8.18 18.51
CA THR A 334 -10.43 -9.07 19.69
C THR A 334 -9.95 -8.43 20.99
N GLY A 335 -9.18 -7.34 20.91
CA GLY A 335 -8.71 -6.57 22.05
C GLY A 335 -7.33 -6.96 22.58
N SER A 336 -6.45 -7.57 21.78
CA SER A 336 -5.08 -7.91 22.19
C SER A 336 -4.28 -6.72 22.72
N SER A 337 -4.36 -5.55 22.07
CA SER A 337 -3.70 -4.32 22.54
C SER A 337 -4.25 -3.84 23.88
N ALA A 338 -5.57 -3.91 24.07
CA ALA A 338 -6.22 -3.54 25.32
C ALA A 338 -5.83 -4.48 26.47
N LEU A 339 -5.74 -5.79 26.20
CA LEU A 339 -5.25 -6.79 27.15
C LEU A 339 -3.79 -6.52 27.55
N ALA A 340 -2.92 -6.31 26.57
CA ALA A 340 -1.49 -6.05 26.80
C ALA A 340 -1.27 -4.78 27.63
N LEU A 341 -1.99 -3.70 27.32
CA LEU A 341 -1.92 -2.45 28.08
C LEU A 341 -2.46 -2.60 29.50
N ALA A 342 -3.62 -3.23 29.68
CA ALA A 342 -4.19 -3.45 31.01
C ALA A 342 -3.22 -4.25 31.90
N TRP A 343 -2.63 -5.32 31.36
CA TRP A 343 -1.61 -6.10 32.06
C TRP A 343 -0.32 -5.30 32.31
N ALA A 344 0.16 -4.53 31.35
CA ALA A 344 1.40 -3.74 31.51
C ALA A 344 1.29 -2.71 32.65
N HIS A 345 0.12 -2.08 32.81
CA HIS A 345 -0.15 -1.18 33.93
C HIS A 345 -0.09 -1.91 35.27
N THR A 346 -0.66 -3.11 35.38
CA THR A 346 -0.59 -3.89 36.63
C THR A 346 0.80 -4.47 36.89
N ALA A 347 1.57 -4.74 35.83
CA ALA A 347 2.92 -5.29 35.91
C ALA A 347 4.00 -4.23 36.20
N THR A 348 3.70 -2.94 36.08
CA THR A 348 4.66 -1.82 36.24
C THR A 348 5.54 -1.92 37.50
N PRO A 349 5.05 -2.28 38.69
CA PRO A 349 5.89 -2.43 39.89
C PRO A 349 7.05 -3.44 39.75
N HIS A 350 6.94 -4.39 38.81
CA HIS A 350 7.97 -5.41 38.56
C HIS A 350 9.08 -4.94 37.60
N PHE A 351 8.85 -3.82 36.90
CA PHE A 351 9.79 -3.22 35.95
C PHE A 351 10.15 -1.79 36.39
N PRO A 352 10.85 -1.63 37.54
CA PRO A 352 11.13 -0.32 38.13
C PRO A 352 12.09 0.54 37.31
N ASP A 353 12.81 -0.06 36.35
CA ASP A 353 13.73 0.66 35.48
C ASP A 353 13.05 1.16 34.19
N GLY A 354 11.74 0.93 34.06
CA GLY A 354 10.86 1.65 33.15
C GLY A 354 10.04 0.77 32.23
N GLN A 355 9.17 1.42 31.46
CA GLN A 355 8.26 0.80 30.52
C GLN A 355 8.19 1.62 29.23
N VAL A 356 8.38 0.93 28.10
CA VAL A 356 8.42 1.54 26.77
C VAL A 356 7.32 0.93 25.92
N TYR A 357 6.44 1.78 25.39
CA TYR A 357 5.40 1.38 24.43
C TYR A 357 5.76 1.84 23.03
N VAL A 358 5.71 0.92 22.07
CA VAL A 358 5.84 1.25 20.66
C VAL A 358 4.72 0.59 19.88
N ASN A 359 3.91 1.40 19.21
CA ASN A 359 3.09 0.92 18.11
C ASN A 359 4.02 0.68 16.90
N LEU A 360 4.15 -0.59 16.52
CA LEU A 360 4.97 -1.05 15.40
C LEU A 360 4.32 -0.78 14.04
N ARG A 361 3.12 -0.20 14.02
CA ARG A 361 2.52 0.40 12.83
C ARG A 361 2.55 1.92 12.95
N ARG A 362 2.74 2.57 11.81
CA ARG A 362 2.55 4.02 11.65
C ARG A 362 1.06 4.34 11.54
N ASP A 363 0.73 5.63 11.61
CA ASP A 363 -0.65 6.10 11.51
C ASP A 363 -1.26 5.81 10.13
N ASP A 364 -0.41 5.68 9.11
CA ASP A 364 -0.70 5.22 7.74
C ASP A 364 -0.66 3.70 7.58
N GLY A 365 -0.63 2.95 8.70
CA GLY A 365 -0.70 1.50 8.71
C GLY A 365 0.57 0.75 8.32
N THR A 366 1.56 1.43 7.75
CA THR A 366 2.81 0.80 7.33
C THR A 366 3.60 0.32 8.55
N PRO A 367 4.36 -0.79 8.43
CA PRO A 367 5.24 -1.22 9.50
C PRO A 367 6.35 -0.20 9.75
N ARG A 368 6.61 0.11 11.02
CA ARG A 368 7.83 0.85 11.39
C ARG A 368 9.08 0.03 11.08
N ASP A 369 10.10 0.71 10.57
CA ASP A 369 11.42 0.13 10.37
C ASP A 369 12.05 -0.21 11.74
N PRO A 370 12.56 -1.42 11.96
CA PRO A 370 13.30 -1.78 13.17
C PRO A 370 14.40 -0.79 13.55
N ALA A 371 15.12 -0.22 12.57
CA ALA A 371 16.18 0.77 12.84
C ALA A 371 15.62 2.01 13.53
N GLU A 372 14.48 2.51 13.05
CA GLU A 372 13.77 3.65 13.64
C GLU A 372 13.31 3.33 15.07
N VAL A 373 12.74 2.14 15.28
CA VAL A 373 12.23 1.72 16.61
C VAL A 373 13.37 1.55 17.61
N LEU A 374 14.48 0.94 17.20
CA LEU A 374 15.67 0.80 18.03
C LEU A 374 16.26 2.17 18.40
N ARG A 375 16.31 3.10 17.44
CA ARG A 375 16.77 4.46 17.72
C ARG A 375 15.84 5.17 18.71
N ARG A 376 14.53 4.99 18.60
CA ARG A 376 13.61 5.49 19.62
C ARG A 376 13.89 4.84 20.99
N LEU A 377 14.03 3.52 21.05
CA LEU A 377 14.27 2.77 22.28
C LEU A 377 15.56 3.22 22.99
N VAL A 378 16.66 3.37 22.23
CA VAL A 378 17.94 3.85 22.78
C VAL A 378 17.82 5.27 23.30
N ARG A 379 17.16 6.19 22.58
CA ARG A 379 16.93 7.56 23.06
C ARG A 379 16.13 7.57 24.37
N SER A 380 15.07 6.77 24.45
CA SER A 380 14.27 6.63 25.67
C SER A 380 15.10 6.10 26.85
N LEU A 381 15.86 5.03 26.64
CA LEU A 381 16.64 4.38 27.71
C LEU A 381 17.89 5.18 28.14
N SER A 382 18.45 6.01 27.25
CA SER A 382 19.64 6.84 27.53
C SER A 382 19.30 8.24 28.06
N GLY A 383 18.01 8.60 28.17
CA GLY A 383 17.60 9.96 28.52
C GLY A 383 17.99 10.99 27.45
N GLY A 384 18.01 10.58 26.18
CA GLY A 384 18.34 11.43 25.03
C GLY A 384 19.82 11.76 24.84
N ARG A 385 20.74 11.11 25.58
CA ARG A 385 22.17 11.41 25.56
C ARG A 385 22.98 10.65 24.49
N ASP A 386 22.40 9.62 23.90
CA ASP A 386 23.06 8.82 22.86
C ASP A 386 22.64 9.29 21.46
N GLY A 387 23.59 9.85 20.71
CA GLY A 387 23.45 10.15 19.28
C GLY A 387 23.63 8.88 18.44
N ILE A 388 22.62 8.54 17.65
CA ILE A 388 22.48 7.21 17.01
C ILE A 388 21.89 7.28 15.61
N ASP A 389 21.89 8.46 15.00
CA ASP A 389 21.21 8.67 13.72
C ASP A 389 21.87 7.87 12.57
N ASP A 390 23.15 7.50 12.71
CA ASP A 390 23.96 6.81 11.70
C ASP A 390 24.18 5.30 11.95
N LEU A 391 23.61 4.72 13.01
CA LEU A 391 23.83 3.30 13.33
C LEU A 391 23.01 2.37 12.45
N SER A 392 23.60 1.25 12.05
CA SER A 392 22.87 0.14 11.43
C SER A 392 21.86 -0.49 12.41
N VAL A 393 20.96 -1.34 11.89
CA VAL A 393 19.99 -2.08 12.71
C VAL A 393 20.70 -2.94 13.76
N ASP A 394 21.76 -3.66 13.37
CA ASP A 394 22.46 -4.58 14.26
C ASP A 394 23.23 -3.85 15.36
N GLU A 395 23.87 -2.73 15.03
CA GLU A 395 24.55 -1.87 16.00
C GLU A 395 23.55 -1.22 16.97
N SER A 396 22.42 -0.73 16.44
CA SER A 396 21.35 -0.17 17.26
C SER A 396 20.74 -1.22 18.19
N ALA A 397 20.58 -2.46 17.72
CA ALA A 397 20.09 -3.58 18.52
C ALA A 397 21.10 -4.00 19.59
N ALA A 398 22.39 -4.05 19.26
CA ALA A 398 23.45 -4.31 20.22
C ALA A 398 23.49 -3.24 21.32
N ARG A 399 23.39 -1.95 20.94
CA ARG A 399 23.34 -0.84 21.89
C ARG A 399 22.11 -0.91 22.79
N ALA A 400 20.93 -1.18 22.22
CA ALA A 400 19.70 -1.37 22.99
C ALA A 400 19.85 -2.51 24.01
N ARG A 401 20.41 -3.67 23.61
CA ARG A 401 20.69 -4.78 24.53
C ARG A 401 21.68 -4.39 25.62
N SER A 402 22.74 -3.63 25.32
CA SER A 402 23.68 -3.15 26.34
C SER A 402 23.02 -2.23 27.38
N LEU A 403 22.05 -1.40 26.96
CA LEU A 403 21.29 -0.54 27.87
C LEU A 403 20.31 -1.34 28.74
N LEU A 404 19.74 -2.43 28.21
CA LEU A 404 18.80 -3.30 28.90
C LEU A 404 19.47 -4.29 29.86
N ALA A 405 20.73 -4.70 29.60
CA ALA A 405 21.41 -5.80 30.30
C ALA A 405 21.54 -5.68 31.83
N ARG A 406 21.29 -4.51 32.42
CA ARG A 406 21.32 -4.30 33.88
C ARG A 406 20.08 -3.59 34.40
N ARG A 407 18.98 -3.66 33.65
CA ARG A 407 17.72 -2.98 33.96
C ARG A 407 16.57 -3.97 33.90
N ARG A 408 15.51 -3.66 34.64
CA ARG A 408 14.21 -4.32 34.58
C ARG A 408 13.24 -3.42 33.83
N VAL A 409 13.19 -3.60 32.52
CA VAL A 409 12.35 -2.81 31.61
C VAL A 409 11.29 -3.69 30.95
N LEU A 410 10.07 -3.16 30.85
CA LEU A 410 9.00 -3.76 30.07
C LEU A 410 8.91 -3.09 28.69
N LEU A 411 8.96 -3.89 27.63
CA LEU A 411 8.69 -3.46 26.26
C LEU A 411 7.29 -3.92 25.83
N VAL A 412 6.42 -2.98 25.45
CA VAL A 412 5.13 -3.30 24.82
C VAL A 412 5.21 -2.96 23.34
N LEU A 413 5.28 -3.98 22.51
CA LEU A 413 5.45 -3.91 21.06
C LEU A 413 4.12 -4.22 20.37
N ASP A 414 3.32 -3.18 20.13
CA ASP A 414 1.93 -3.30 19.70
C ASP A 414 1.79 -3.33 18.16
N ASN A 415 0.88 -4.15 17.64
CA ASN A 415 0.60 -4.31 16.21
C ASN A 415 1.77 -4.79 15.34
N ALA A 416 2.60 -5.72 15.83
CA ALA A 416 3.65 -6.34 15.03
C ALA A 416 3.09 -7.03 13.78
N VAL A 417 3.74 -6.84 12.63
CA VAL A 417 3.33 -7.48 11.36
C VAL A 417 4.30 -8.54 10.84
N SER A 418 5.54 -8.59 11.33
CA SER A 418 6.53 -9.59 10.92
C SER A 418 7.54 -9.92 12.01
N THR A 419 8.14 -11.11 11.94
CA THR A 419 9.22 -11.52 12.85
C THR A 419 10.46 -10.65 12.68
N ARG A 420 10.80 -10.26 11.43
CA ARG A 420 11.92 -9.35 11.14
C ARG A 420 11.78 -8.02 11.87
N GLN A 421 10.55 -7.56 12.08
CA GLN A 421 10.28 -6.32 12.79
C GLN A 421 10.57 -6.42 14.30
N VAL A 422 10.25 -7.57 14.89
CA VAL A 422 10.25 -7.77 16.34
C VAL A 422 11.58 -8.32 16.85
N ARG A 423 12.18 -9.29 16.15
CA ARG A 423 13.37 -10.02 16.63
C ARG A 423 14.51 -9.09 17.07
N PRO A 424 14.89 -8.01 16.34
CA PRO A 424 15.95 -7.11 16.78
C PRO A 424 15.64 -6.34 18.06
N LEU A 425 14.35 -6.19 18.41
CA LEU A 425 13.85 -5.42 19.55
C LEU A 425 13.75 -6.25 20.83
N LEU A 426 13.84 -7.57 20.74
CA LEU A 426 13.66 -8.44 21.90
C LEU A 426 14.81 -8.26 22.89
N PRO A 427 14.52 -8.19 24.20
CA PRO A 427 15.55 -8.15 25.22
C PRO A 427 16.33 -9.47 25.22
N GLY A 428 17.63 -9.37 25.49
CA GLY A 428 18.53 -10.53 25.58
C GLY A 428 18.83 -10.96 27.02
N CYS A 429 18.19 -10.34 28.01
CA CYS A 429 18.43 -10.58 29.44
C CYS A 429 17.12 -10.98 30.15
N PRO A 430 17.18 -11.88 31.13
CA PRO A 430 15.99 -12.40 31.82
C PRO A 430 15.28 -11.36 32.70
N GLU A 431 15.92 -10.25 33.04
CA GLU A 431 15.33 -9.19 33.87
C GLU A 431 14.39 -8.25 33.09
N CYS A 432 14.45 -8.29 31.76
CA CYS A 432 13.59 -7.52 30.86
C CYS A 432 12.58 -8.43 30.17
N ALA A 433 11.45 -7.87 29.76
CA ALA A 433 10.44 -8.61 29.02
C ALA A 433 9.86 -7.82 27.86
N ALA A 434 9.42 -8.53 26.81
CA ALA A 434 8.62 -7.96 25.73
C ALA A 434 7.24 -8.62 25.64
N VAL A 435 6.19 -7.81 25.63
CA VAL A 435 4.83 -8.20 25.24
C VAL A 435 4.58 -7.69 23.83
N VAL A 436 4.49 -8.62 22.90
CA VAL A 436 4.29 -8.36 21.47
C VAL A 436 2.83 -8.63 21.13
N THR A 437 2.10 -7.69 20.56
CA THR A 437 0.75 -7.97 20.03
C THR A 437 0.81 -8.13 18.52
N SER A 438 0.07 -9.11 17.98
CA SER A 438 -0.01 -9.30 16.53
C SER A 438 -1.32 -9.95 16.11
N ARG A 439 -1.68 -9.72 14.84
CA ARG A 439 -2.74 -10.47 14.14
C ARG A 439 -2.19 -11.74 13.48
N TYR A 440 -0.87 -11.83 13.30
CA TYR A 440 -0.18 -12.92 12.61
C TYR A 440 0.47 -13.88 13.61
N TRP A 441 0.82 -15.10 13.16
CA TRP A 441 1.42 -16.12 14.03
C TRP A 441 2.88 -15.83 14.37
N LEU A 442 3.56 -14.97 13.58
CA LEU A 442 4.99 -14.66 13.71
C LEU A 442 5.83 -15.90 14.04
N THR A 443 5.57 -17.00 13.31
CA THR A 443 5.97 -18.37 13.68
C THR A 443 7.45 -18.51 14.01
N ASP A 444 8.30 -17.77 13.31
CA ASP A 444 9.74 -17.75 13.56
C ASP A 444 10.11 -17.31 15.00
N LEU A 445 9.34 -16.41 15.63
CA LEU A 445 9.54 -16.01 17.03
C LEU A 445 9.25 -17.18 17.99
N LEU A 446 8.24 -17.98 17.66
CA LEU A 446 7.82 -19.11 18.49
C LEU A 446 8.83 -20.25 18.41
N VAL A 447 9.33 -20.53 17.20
CA VAL A 447 10.20 -21.68 16.91
C VAL A 447 11.66 -21.39 17.23
N ARG A 448 12.17 -20.20 16.89
CA ARG A 448 13.61 -19.88 16.97
C ARG A 448 13.97 -19.04 18.18
N ASP A 449 13.07 -18.15 18.61
CA ASP A 449 13.34 -17.17 19.66
C ASP A 449 12.67 -17.55 21.01
N GLY A 450 12.04 -18.73 21.08
CA GLY A 450 11.43 -19.26 22.31
C GLY A 450 10.24 -18.45 22.83
N VAL A 451 9.68 -17.54 22.02
CA VAL A 451 8.55 -16.69 22.40
C VAL A 451 7.31 -17.55 22.61
N ARG A 452 6.57 -17.28 23.70
CA ARG A 452 5.33 -18.01 24.00
C ARG A 452 4.13 -17.29 23.41
N ALA A 453 3.27 -18.02 22.69
CA ALA A 453 2.04 -17.45 22.15
C ALA A 453 0.89 -17.54 23.17
N LEU A 454 0.20 -16.41 23.35
CA LEU A 454 -1.06 -16.30 24.07
C LEU A 454 -2.17 -15.95 23.07
N PRO A 455 -2.99 -16.90 22.63
CA PRO A 455 -4.09 -16.63 21.72
C PRO A 455 -5.23 -15.89 22.44
N VAL A 456 -5.78 -14.86 21.78
CA VAL A 456 -6.86 -14.01 22.26
C VAL A 456 -7.99 -14.05 21.23
N GLY A 457 -9.04 -14.78 21.57
CA GLY A 457 -10.25 -14.91 20.76
C GLY A 457 -11.33 -13.87 21.08
N ALA A 458 -12.50 -14.08 20.48
CA ALA A 458 -13.73 -13.37 20.85
C ALA A 458 -14.06 -13.58 22.34
N LEU A 459 -14.89 -12.69 22.90
CA LEU A 459 -15.45 -12.89 24.23
C LEU A 459 -16.47 -14.03 24.23
N THR A 460 -16.75 -14.59 25.41
CA THR A 460 -17.94 -15.41 25.58
C THR A 460 -19.19 -14.56 25.35
N ALA A 461 -20.32 -15.18 25.01
CA ALA A 461 -21.57 -14.44 24.83
C ALA A 461 -21.98 -13.69 26.11
N ASP A 462 -21.77 -14.29 27.28
CA ASP A 462 -22.10 -13.66 28.56
C ASP A 462 -21.14 -12.50 28.87
N ASP A 463 -19.84 -12.65 28.65
CA ASP A 463 -18.86 -11.55 28.80
C ASP A 463 -19.14 -10.39 27.83
N ALA A 464 -19.58 -10.69 26.61
CA ALA A 464 -19.97 -9.67 25.65
C ALA A 464 -21.18 -8.86 26.13
N VAL A 465 -22.17 -9.52 26.73
CA VAL A 465 -23.32 -8.84 27.36
C VAL A 465 -22.89 -8.02 28.56
N VAL A 466 -22.01 -8.55 29.41
CA VAL A 466 -21.45 -7.81 30.56
C VAL A 466 -20.71 -6.56 30.09
N LEU A 467 -19.91 -6.65 29.02
CA LEU A 467 -19.23 -5.50 28.42
C LEU A 467 -20.24 -4.45 27.94
N LEU A 468 -21.28 -4.85 27.19
CA LEU A 468 -22.30 -3.92 26.72
C LEU A 468 -23.01 -3.21 27.88
N ARG A 469 -23.43 -3.94 28.92
CA ARG A 469 -24.08 -3.36 30.11
C ARG A 469 -23.17 -2.39 30.84
N SER A 470 -21.90 -2.75 31.03
CA SER A 470 -20.94 -1.91 31.74
C SER A 470 -20.71 -0.56 31.06
N LEU A 471 -20.91 -0.50 29.74
CA LEU A 471 -20.70 0.72 28.96
C LEU A 471 -22.00 1.52 28.72
N LEU A 472 -23.15 0.86 28.55
CA LEU A 472 -24.45 1.51 28.31
C LEU A 472 -25.19 1.93 29.58
N GLY A 473 -24.84 1.36 30.73
CA GLY A 473 -25.62 1.45 31.96
C GLY A 473 -26.79 0.46 32.02
N GLU A 474 -27.33 0.25 33.22
CA GLU A 474 -28.45 -0.66 33.43
C GLU A 474 -29.74 -0.15 32.78
N GLY A 475 -30.53 -1.06 32.19
CA GLY A 475 -31.86 -0.74 31.64
C GLY A 475 -31.91 -0.12 30.24
N ARG A 476 -30.77 0.29 29.66
CA ARG A 476 -30.74 0.92 28.31
C ARG A 476 -31.22 0.00 27.18
N CYS A 477 -30.98 -1.31 27.32
CA CYS A 477 -31.37 -2.34 26.37
C CYS A 477 -31.89 -3.58 27.12
N THR A 478 -32.84 -4.29 26.51
CA THR A 478 -33.31 -5.58 27.05
C THR A 478 -32.23 -6.65 26.89
N GLU A 479 -32.27 -7.69 27.74
CA GLU A 479 -31.32 -8.80 27.67
C GLU A 479 -31.29 -9.49 26.30
N ALA A 480 -32.48 -9.68 25.71
CA ALA A 480 -32.61 -10.27 24.38
C ALA A 480 -31.91 -9.42 23.31
N ALA A 481 -32.03 -8.09 23.36
CA ALA A 481 -31.36 -7.19 22.43
C ALA A 481 -29.83 -7.22 22.61
N LEU A 482 -29.34 -7.21 23.86
CA LEU A 482 -27.91 -7.29 24.17
C LEU A 482 -27.29 -8.59 23.64
N ARG A 483 -27.92 -9.73 23.90
CA ARG A 483 -27.46 -11.04 23.38
C ARG A 483 -27.45 -11.08 21.86
N ARG A 484 -28.46 -10.49 21.22
CA ARG A 484 -28.53 -10.46 19.76
C ARG A 484 -27.46 -9.55 19.14
N VAL A 485 -27.22 -8.38 19.72
CA VAL A 485 -26.10 -7.50 19.33
C VAL A 485 -24.76 -8.22 19.50
N ALA A 486 -24.56 -8.92 20.63
CA ALA A 486 -23.33 -9.68 20.88
C ALA A 486 -23.09 -10.75 19.81
N HIS A 487 -24.13 -11.51 19.46
CA HIS A 487 -24.05 -12.50 18.39
C HIS A 487 -23.73 -11.88 17.02
N LEU A 488 -24.43 -10.81 16.62
CA LEU A 488 -24.25 -10.16 15.32
C LEU A 488 -22.88 -9.48 15.17
N THR A 489 -22.25 -9.12 16.28
CA THR A 489 -20.91 -8.54 16.36
C THR A 489 -19.80 -9.58 16.55
N GLY A 490 -20.15 -10.88 16.53
CA GLY A 490 -19.20 -11.99 16.69
C GLY A 490 -18.53 -12.01 18.07
N CYS A 491 -19.16 -11.41 19.08
CA CYS A 491 -18.63 -11.23 20.43
C CYS A 491 -17.24 -10.54 20.46
N LEU A 492 -16.94 -9.69 19.47
CA LEU A 492 -15.67 -8.97 19.39
C LEU A 492 -15.75 -7.63 20.14
N PRO A 493 -14.81 -7.32 21.06
CA PRO A 493 -14.85 -6.08 21.84
C PRO A 493 -14.95 -4.78 21.03
N LEU A 494 -14.26 -4.67 19.89
CA LEU A 494 -14.30 -3.44 19.08
C LEU A 494 -15.70 -3.19 18.47
N PRO A 495 -16.29 -4.13 17.71
CA PRO A 495 -17.68 -4.03 17.26
C PRO A 495 -18.70 -3.79 18.38
N LEU A 496 -18.51 -4.41 19.56
CA LEU A 496 -19.38 -4.18 20.71
C LEU A 496 -19.30 -2.72 21.19
N ARG A 497 -18.09 -2.15 21.30
CA ARG A 497 -17.90 -0.73 21.66
C ARG A 497 -18.46 0.21 20.60
N MET A 498 -18.36 -0.15 19.33
CA MET A 498 -18.99 0.59 18.24
C MET A 498 -20.52 0.56 18.33
N ALA A 499 -21.12 -0.57 18.73
CA ALA A 499 -22.55 -0.68 19.01
C ALA A 499 -22.99 0.22 20.17
N VAL A 500 -22.19 0.30 21.24
CA VAL A 500 -22.43 1.24 22.35
C VAL A 500 -22.38 2.69 21.85
N ALA A 501 -21.32 3.07 21.16
CA ALA A 501 -21.19 4.43 20.61
C ALA A 501 -22.36 4.81 19.69
N TRP A 502 -22.88 3.86 18.92
CA TRP A 502 -24.08 4.08 18.10
C TRP A 502 -25.32 4.35 18.98
N LEU A 503 -25.52 3.58 20.04
CA LEU A 503 -26.66 3.75 20.96
C LEU A 503 -26.59 5.04 21.78
N ASP A 504 -25.39 5.49 22.13
CA ASP A 504 -25.15 6.74 22.86
C ASP A 504 -25.41 7.96 21.97
N THR A 505 -25.01 7.88 20.69
CA THR A 505 -25.25 8.95 19.71
C THR A 505 -26.69 8.97 19.18
N HIS A 506 -27.49 7.93 19.46
CA HIS A 506 -28.89 7.81 19.05
C HIS A 506 -29.82 7.48 20.23
N PRO A 507 -30.01 8.41 21.19
CA PRO A 507 -30.75 8.14 22.42
C PRO A 507 -32.22 7.75 22.19
N ALA A 508 -32.85 8.23 21.10
CA ALA A 508 -34.22 7.87 20.72
C ALA A 508 -34.35 6.45 20.12
N ARG A 509 -33.25 5.77 19.80
CA ARG A 509 -33.25 4.42 19.21
C ARG A 509 -33.09 3.36 20.29
N SER A 510 -33.78 2.25 20.14
CA SER A 510 -33.70 1.08 21.01
C SER A 510 -32.60 0.10 20.58
N GLY A 511 -32.18 -0.80 21.47
CA GLY A 511 -31.31 -1.92 21.11
C GLY A 511 -31.89 -2.80 20.00
N SER A 512 -33.22 -2.94 19.95
CA SER A 512 -33.92 -3.65 18.87
C SER A 512 -33.79 -2.93 17.52
N ASP A 513 -33.68 -1.60 17.50
CA ASP A 513 -33.43 -0.84 16.26
C ASP A 513 -32.03 -1.11 15.72
N LEU A 514 -31.04 -1.17 16.61
CA LEU A 514 -29.67 -1.54 16.23
C LEU A 514 -29.62 -2.96 15.67
N VAL A 515 -30.30 -3.92 16.31
CA VAL A 515 -30.40 -5.30 15.81
C VAL A 515 -30.97 -5.32 14.39
N ARG A 516 -32.10 -4.65 14.15
CA ARG A 516 -32.71 -4.59 12.81
C ARG A 516 -31.77 -3.98 11.78
N ARG A 517 -31.02 -2.94 12.14
CA ARG A 517 -30.02 -2.34 11.24
C ARG A 517 -28.89 -3.32 10.93
N LEU A 518 -28.33 -3.99 11.94
CA LEU A 518 -27.27 -4.98 11.76
C LEU A 518 -27.71 -6.16 10.89
N GLU A 519 -28.94 -6.62 11.03
CA GLU A 519 -29.53 -7.70 10.20
C GLU A 519 -29.84 -7.24 8.77
N GLY A 520 -30.14 -5.95 8.59
CA GLY A 520 -30.36 -5.35 7.27
C GLY A 520 -29.08 -5.13 6.46
N VAL A 521 -27.90 -5.24 7.08
CA VAL A 521 -26.61 -5.16 6.38
C VAL A 521 -26.35 -6.47 5.65
N ASP A 522 -26.28 -6.42 4.32
CA ASP A 522 -25.97 -7.56 3.47
C ASP A 522 -24.64 -8.23 3.89
N PRO A 523 -24.68 -9.50 4.36
CA PRO A 523 -23.49 -10.25 4.75
C PRO A 523 -22.45 -10.37 3.62
N ALA A 524 -22.87 -10.38 2.36
CA ALA A 524 -21.96 -10.44 1.21
C ALA A 524 -21.17 -9.13 1.00
N ARG A 525 -21.70 -8.00 1.50
CA ARG A 525 -21.04 -6.68 1.42
C ARG A 525 -20.12 -6.38 2.60
N CYS A 526 -20.30 -7.06 3.73
CA CYS A 526 -19.51 -6.84 4.95
C CYS A 526 -18.91 -8.17 5.45
N GLY A 527 -17.67 -8.45 5.03
CA GLY A 527 -16.98 -9.72 5.32
C GLY A 527 -16.55 -9.93 6.78
N THR A 528 -16.72 -8.95 7.67
CA THR A 528 -16.39 -9.08 9.10
C THR A 528 -17.43 -8.40 10.01
N PRO A 529 -17.58 -8.83 11.28
CA PRO A 529 -18.46 -8.15 12.23
C PRO A 529 -18.10 -6.67 12.45
N THR A 530 -16.82 -6.32 12.37
CA THR A 530 -16.34 -4.93 12.42
C THR A 530 -16.79 -4.12 11.21
N ALA A 531 -16.68 -4.68 10.00
CA ALA A 531 -17.19 -4.04 8.80
C ALA A 531 -18.71 -3.84 8.85
N ARG A 532 -19.45 -4.83 9.37
CA ARG A 532 -20.90 -4.74 9.56
C ARG A 532 -21.28 -3.60 10.51
N MET A 533 -20.61 -3.48 11.65
CA MET A 533 -20.89 -2.39 12.59
C MET A 533 -20.44 -1.03 12.05
N ALA A 534 -19.34 -0.97 11.28
CA ALA A 534 -18.93 0.26 10.60
C ALA A 534 -20.01 0.72 9.60
N ALA A 535 -20.58 -0.19 8.80
CA ALA A 535 -21.67 0.13 7.89
C ALA A 535 -22.88 0.72 8.62
N VAL A 536 -23.24 0.19 9.80
CA VAL A 536 -24.34 0.73 10.60
C VAL A 536 -24.04 2.10 11.19
N LEU A 537 -22.79 2.37 11.61
CA LEU A 537 -22.38 3.70 12.07
C LEU A 537 -22.43 4.75 10.96
N HIS A 538 -22.15 4.37 9.71
CA HIS A 538 -22.12 5.28 8.57
C HIS A 538 -23.49 5.46 7.88
N ALA A 539 -24.44 4.53 8.08
CA ALA A 539 -25.81 4.70 7.63
C ALA A 539 -26.51 5.76 8.51
N GLY A 540 -26.65 6.98 7.97
CA GLY A 540 -27.22 8.12 8.68
C GLY A 540 -28.63 7.88 9.27
N PRO A 541 -29.16 8.86 10.04
CA PRO A 541 -30.42 8.70 10.77
C PRO A 541 -31.66 8.44 9.90
N GLU A 542 -31.61 8.64 8.58
CA GLU A 542 -32.77 8.74 7.67
C GLU A 542 -32.86 7.69 6.54
N ASP A 543 -31.96 6.70 6.43
CA ASP A 543 -32.10 5.68 5.36
C ASP A 543 -33.12 4.59 5.74
N VAL A 544 -34.40 4.96 5.68
CA VAL A 544 -35.54 4.03 5.69
C VAL A 544 -36.24 4.11 4.33
N ARG A 545 -36.04 3.03 3.56
CA ARG A 545 -36.89 2.51 2.48
C ARG A 545 -36.98 3.37 1.22
N HIS A 546 -36.57 2.81 0.08
CA HIS A 546 -37.42 2.57 -1.09
C HIS A 546 -36.75 1.46 -1.93
N GLY A 547 -37.52 0.43 -2.31
CA GLY A 547 -37.15 -0.46 -3.42
C GLY A 547 -36.91 -1.94 -3.12
N ARG A 548 -37.88 -2.65 -2.51
CA ARG A 548 -38.16 -4.04 -2.91
C ARG A 548 -39.67 -4.25 -3.01
N GLY A 549 -40.12 -4.60 -4.23
CA GLY A 549 -41.36 -5.32 -4.49
C GLY A 549 -42.45 -4.48 -5.15
N GLU A 550 -42.50 -4.52 -6.48
CA GLU A 550 -43.74 -4.80 -7.24
C GLU A 550 -43.39 -4.99 -8.73
N VAL A 551 -43.67 -6.18 -9.24
CA VAL A 551 -43.73 -6.48 -10.67
C VAL A 551 -45.22 -6.40 -11.04
N PRO A 552 -45.67 -5.43 -11.85
CA PRO A 552 -47.01 -5.49 -12.40
C PRO A 552 -47.00 -6.39 -13.62
N THR A 553 -47.52 -7.61 -13.45
CA THR A 553 -47.99 -8.44 -14.57
C THR A 553 -49.21 -7.77 -15.20
N GLY A 554 -49.08 -7.30 -16.44
CA GLY A 554 -50.19 -6.79 -17.24
C GLY A 554 -50.02 -7.19 -18.70
N ARG A 555 -50.59 -8.34 -19.08
CA ARG A 555 -50.89 -8.71 -20.47
C ARG A 555 -52.34 -8.32 -20.74
N VAL A 556 -52.59 -7.41 -21.69
CA VAL A 556 -53.81 -7.30 -22.50
C VAL A 556 -53.39 -6.74 -23.89
N PRO A 557 -53.96 -7.23 -25.01
CA PRO A 557 -53.33 -7.30 -26.34
C PRO A 557 -53.69 -6.11 -27.26
N PRO A 558 -53.06 -5.96 -28.43
CA PRO A 558 -53.55 -5.08 -29.48
C PRO A 558 -54.62 -5.80 -30.33
N ASP A 559 -55.81 -5.21 -30.42
CA ASP A 559 -56.85 -5.56 -31.40
C ASP A 559 -56.63 -4.73 -32.69
N PRO A 560 -56.97 -5.26 -33.88
CA PRO A 560 -56.39 -4.89 -35.16
C PRO A 560 -57.29 -3.96 -35.98
N SER A 561 -56.67 -3.20 -36.88
CA SER A 561 -57.33 -2.73 -38.11
C SER A 561 -56.26 -2.68 -39.21
N LEU A 562 -56.40 -3.58 -40.20
CA LEU A 562 -56.72 -3.26 -41.60
C LEU A 562 -55.65 -2.35 -42.23
N GLY A 563 -54.85 -2.75 -43.22
CA GLY A 563 -54.85 -3.90 -44.12
C GLY A 563 -54.06 -3.46 -45.36
N ASP A 564 -53.18 -4.31 -45.89
CA ASP A 564 -53.19 -4.76 -47.30
C ASP A 564 -51.88 -5.45 -47.70
N GLY A 565 -52.02 -6.52 -48.50
CA GLY A 565 -50.99 -7.02 -49.41
C GLY A 565 -49.91 -7.95 -48.83
N SER A 566 -50.18 -9.24 -48.60
CA SER A 566 -50.05 -10.34 -49.58
C SER A 566 -48.61 -10.61 -50.09
N PHE A 567 -47.88 -11.57 -49.50
CA PHE A 567 -47.78 -12.96 -49.97
C PHE A 567 -46.63 -13.71 -49.27
N VAL A 568 -46.96 -14.94 -48.89
CA VAL A 568 -46.12 -15.95 -48.23
C VAL A 568 -45.36 -16.74 -49.29
N ARG A 569 -44.17 -17.22 -48.91
CA ARG A 569 -43.60 -18.59 -49.05
C ARG A 569 -42.08 -18.48 -49.26
N LEU A 570 -41.19 -19.33 -48.78
CA LEU A 570 -41.15 -20.50 -47.89
C LEU A 570 -39.63 -20.78 -47.76
N SER A 571 -39.10 -21.07 -46.57
CA SER A 571 -37.79 -21.75 -46.40
C SER A 571 -37.87 -23.17 -47.04
N PRO A 572 -36.78 -23.93 -47.32
CA PRO A 572 -35.68 -24.23 -46.38
C PRO A 572 -34.26 -24.43 -47.00
N GLY A 573 -33.25 -24.45 -46.14
CA GLY A 573 -31.86 -24.78 -46.46
C GLY A 573 -30.93 -24.37 -45.34
#